data_AF-A0AAD1RBN7-F1
#
_entry.id   AF-A0AAD1RBN7-F1
#
_cell.length_a   1.000
_cell.length_b   1.000
_cell.length_c   1.000
_cell.angle_alpha   90.00
_cell.angle_beta   90.00
_cell.angle_gamma   90.00
#
_symmetry.space_group_name_H-M   'P 1'
#
loop_
_entity.id
_entity.type
_entity.pdbx_description
1 polymer ?
#
loop_
_entity_poly.entity_id
_entity_poly.type
_entity_poly.pdbx_seq_one_letter_code
_entity_poly.pdbx_strand_id
1 'polypeptide(L)' 'AASMLDEPIGMEDLAAALKSMKTGRAPGPDGFSSGYYKHFATILLPWLTKAINKVAEGGHFGVESLTATIT' A
#
# COMPACT_ATOMS: atom_id res chain seq x y z
N ALA A 1 13.51 15.99 -19.57
CA ALA A 1 12.21 15.62 -18.97
C ALA A 1 12.50 15.20 -17.54
N ALA A 2 12.04 15.97 -16.56
CA ALA A 2 12.23 15.62 -15.15
C ALA A 2 11.52 14.27 -14.90
N SER A 3 12.21 13.32 -14.29
CA SER A 3 11.65 12.00 -14.00
C SER A 3 10.54 12.13 -12.96
N MET A 4 9.35 11.62 -13.27
CA MET A 4 8.21 11.42 -12.36
C MET A 4 8.53 10.45 -11.18
N LEU A 5 9.80 10.15 -10.92
CA LEU A 5 10.24 9.20 -9.91
C LEU A 5 10.26 9.80 -8.50
N ASP A 6 10.27 11.14 -8.38
CA ASP A 6 10.30 11.87 -7.11
C ASP A 6 8.91 12.39 -6.68
N GLU A 7 7.84 12.02 -7.40
CA GLU A 7 6.48 12.40 -7.03
C GLU A 7 5.87 11.40 -6.03
N PRO A 8 5.02 11.87 -5.09
CA PRO A 8 4.27 10.99 -4.21
C PRO A 8 3.43 9.99 -5.01
N ILE A 9 3.41 8.75 -4.56
CA ILE A 9 2.69 7.67 -5.21
C ILE A 9 1.18 7.89 -5.04
N GLY A 10 0.44 7.94 -6.15
CA GLY A 10 -1.00 8.16 -6.18
C GLY A 10 -1.81 6.93 -5.79
N MET A 11 -3.11 7.14 -5.54
CA MET A 11 -4.04 6.03 -5.29
C MET A 11 -4.29 5.22 -6.58
N GLU A 12 -4.30 5.89 -7.72
CA GLU A 12 -4.42 5.31 -9.05
C GLU A 12 -3.25 4.37 -9.38
N ASP A 13 -2.04 4.73 -8.98
CA ASP A 13 -0.83 3.92 -9.16
C ASP A 13 -0.93 2.62 -8.38
N LEU A 14 -1.30 2.71 -7.10
CA LEU A 14 -1.54 1.52 -6.28
C LEU A 14 -2.71 0.70 -6.80
N ALA A 15 -3.79 1.33 -7.26
CA ALA A 15 -4.95 0.62 -7.79
C ALA A 15 -4.57 -0.17 -9.06
N ALA A 16 -3.75 0.42 -9.93
CA ALA A 16 -3.20 -0.26 -11.10
C ALA A 16 -2.25 -1.41 -10.71
N ALA A 17 -1.39 -1.20 -9.72
CA ALA A 17 -0.50 -2.22 -9.19
C ALA A 17 -1.26 -3.40 -8.58
N LEU A 18 -2.28 -3.14 -7.75
CA LEU A 18 -3.13 -4.17 -7.15
C LEU A 18 -3.86 -4.99 -8.23
N LYS A 19 -4.34 -4.34 -9.30
CA LYS A 19 -4.99 -5.03 -10.42
C LYS A 19 -4.01 -5.93 -11.18
N SER A 20 -2.77 -5.48 -11.39
CA SER A 20 -1.76 -6.22 -12.16
C SER A 20 -1.13 -7.39 -11.40
N MET A 21 -1.27 -7.46 -10.07
CA MET A 21 -0.78 -8.56 -9.26
C MET A 21 -1.33 -9.93 -9.75
N LYS A 22 -0.45 -10.93 -9.86
CA LYS A 22 -0.85 -12.29 -10.27
C LYS A 22 -1.56 -13.00 -9.13
N THR A 23 -2.75 -13.54 -9.41
CA THR A 23 -3.49 -14.39 -8.47
C THR A 23 -2.89 -15.81 -8.41
N GLY A 24 -3.06 -16.51 -7.29
CA GLY A 24 -2.61 -17.90 -7.13
C GLY A 24 -1.15 -18.07 -6.73
N ARG A 25 -0.46 -16.98 -6.37
CA ARG A 25 0.83 -17.02 -5.69
C ARG A 25 0.62 -17.26 -4.19
N ALA A 26 1.59 -17.93 -3.56
CA ALA A 26 1.62 -18.09 -2.11
C ALA A 26 1.64 -16.72 -1.41
N PRO A 27 0.96 -16.57 -0.25
CA PRO A 27 0.97 -15.34 0.52
C PRO A 27 2.39 -14.99 1.02
N GLY A 28 2.60 -13.70 1.33
CA GLY A 28 3.84 -13.24 1.93
C GLY A 28 3.96 -13.63 3.41
N PRO A 29 4.98 -13.11 4.12
CA PRO A 29 5.13 -13.29 5.57
C PRO A 29 3.94 -12.77 6.40
N ASP A 30 3.11 -11.92 5.80
CA ASP A 30 1.86 -11.38 6.36
C ASP A 30 0.68 -12.36 6.30
N GLY A 31 0.78 -13.45 5.52
CA GLY A 31 -0.27 -14.45 5.35
C GLY A 31 -1.40 -14.05 4.40
N PHE A 32 -1.40 -12.83 3.84
CA PHE A 32 -2.46 -12.37 2.95
C PHE A 32 -2.11 -12.60 1.47
N SER A 33 -3.03 -13.23 0.73
CA SER A 33 -2.85 -13.44 -0.70
C SER A 33 -3.13 -12.16 -1.49
N SER A 34 -2.70 -12.12 -2.76
CA SER A 34 -3.11 -11.07 -3.68
C SER A 34 -4.63 -10.91 -3.80
N GLY A 35 -5.39 -11.98 -3.57
CA GLY A 35 -6.85 -11.96 -3.59
C GLY A 35 -7.44 -11.12 -2.46
N TYR A 36 -6.84 -11.18 -1.26
CA TYR A 36 -7.24 -10.35 -0.12
C TYR A 36 -7.12 -8.87 -0.44
N TYR A 37 -5.95 -8.46 -0.92
CA TYR A 37 -5.67 -7.07 -1.28
C TYR A 37 -6.57 -6.54 -2.40
N LYS A 38 -6.86 -7.37 -3.41
CA LYS A 38 -7.80 -7.03 -4.49
C LYS A 38 -9.23 -6.92 -3.99
N HIS A 39 -9.68 -7.83 -3.14
CA HIS A 39 -11.04 -7.87 -2.63
C HIS A 39 -11.36 -6.66 -1.74
N PHE A 40 -10.43 -6.29 -0.87
CA PHE A 40 -10.58 -5.17 0.05
C PHE A 40 -9.93 -3.87 -0.45
N ALA A 41 -9.64 -3.75 -1.75
CA ALA A 41 -8.91 -2.62 -2.31
C ALA A 41 -9.54 -1.26 -1.98
N THR A 42 -10.87 -1.16 -1.98
CA THR A 42 -11.60 0.08 -1.64
C THR A 42 -11.34 0.55 -0.21
N ILE A 43 -11.16 -0.39 0.72
CA ILE A 43 -10.88 -0.11 2.13
C ILE A 43 -9.38 0.14 2.32
N LEU A 44 -8.53 -0.67 1.68
CA LEU A 44 -7.09 -0.68 1.93
C LEU A 44 -6.31 0.41 1.19
N LEU A 45 -6.76 0.82 0.01
CA LEU A 45 -6.02 1.76 -0.86
C LEU A 45 -5.59 3.05 -0.14
N PRO A 46 -6.47 3.78 0.59
CA PRO A 46 -6.05 5.01 1.29
C PRO A 46 -4.93 4.76 2.31
N TRP A 47 -5.00 3.64 3.03
CA TRP A 47 -4.01 3.28 4.05
C TRP A 47 -2.70 2.81 3.43
N LEU A 48 -2.76 1.99 2.38
CA LEU A 48 -1.60 1.51 1.64
C LEU A 48 -0.87 2.68 0.98
N THR A 49 -1.58 3.62 0.36
CA THR A 49 -0.97 4.82 -0.24
C THR A 49 -0.25 5.66 0.81
N LYS A 50 -0.88 5.88 1.98
CA LYS A 50 -0.23 6.60 3.09
C LYS A 50 1.01 5.88 3.60
N ALA A 51 0.93 4.56 3.78
CA ALA A 51 2.03 3.74 4.28
C ALA A 51 3.22 3.73 3.30
N ILE A 52 2.95 3.54 2.00
CA ILE A 52 3.99 3.49 0.97
C ILE A 52 4.68 4.86 0.82
N ASN A 53 3.94 5.96 0.81
CA ASN A 53 4.55 7.30 0.77
C ASN A 53 5.38 7.60 2.01
N LYS A 54 4.91 7.23 3.21
CA LYS A 54 5.69 7.31 4.46
C LYS A 54 7.02 6.54 4.37
N VAL A 55 7.02 5.36 3.74
CA VAL A 55 8.24 4.59 3.50
C VAL A 55 9.16 5.30 2.52
N ALA A 56 8.61 5.83 1.42
CA ALA A 56 9.37 6.57 0.41
C ALA A 56 10.02 7.85 0.96
N GLU A 57 9.39 8.54 1.90
CA GLU A 57 9.88 9.76 2.55
C GLU A 57 11.05 9.54 3.55
N GLY A 58 11.49 8.30 3.75
CA GLY A 58 12.63 7.98 4.61
C GLY A 58 12.41 6.85 5.61
N GLY A 59 11.35 6.06 5.48
CA GLY A 59 11.24 4.78 6.20
C GLY A 59 10.87 4.87 7.68
N HIS A 60 10.32 5.99 8.16
CA HIS A 60 9.94 6.17 9.56
C HIS A 60 8.42 6.13 9.73
N PHE A 61 7.91 4.99 10.17
CA PHE A 61 6.59 4.91 10.77
C PHE A 61 6.67 5.51 12.18
N GLY A 62 6.07 6.68 12.38
CA GLY A 62 6.02 7.31 13.70
C GLY A 62 5.27 6.41 14.69
N VAL A 63 5.57 6.52 15.98
CA VAL A 63 5.00 5.68 17.04
C VAL A 63 3.47 5.67 17.03
N GLU A 64 2.83 6.74 16.55
CA GLU A 64 1.38 6.81 16.33
C GLU A 64 0.81 5.78 15.34
N SER A 65 1.62 5.26 14.42
CA SER A 65 1.20 4.17 13.50
C SER A 65 1.09 2.81 14.20
N LEU A 66 1.66 2.67 15.39
CA LEU A 66 1.56 1.48 16.24
C LEU A 66 0.33 1.53 17.15
N THR A 67 -0.38 2.65 17.20
CA THR A 67 -1.56 2.83 18.04
C THR A 67 -2.81 2.83 17.19
N ALA A 68 -3.61 1.77 17.28
CA ALA A 68 -4.97 1.76 16.73
C ALA A 68 -5.92 2.39 17.76
N THR A 69 -6.45 3.58 17.49
CA THR A 69 -7.52 4.17 18.30
C THR A 69 -8.86 3.61 17.82
N ILE A 70 -9.48 2.78 18.66
CA ILE A 70 -10.87 2.35 18.47
C ILE A 70 -11.74 3.40 19.17
N THR A 71 -12.55 4.13 18.40
CA THR A 71 -13.60 5.02 18.91
C THR A 71 -14.95 4.35 18.72
#